data_AF-A0A8B6C7C9-F1
#
_entry.id   AF-A0A8B6C7C9-F1
#
_cell.length_a   1.000
_cell.length_b   1.000
_cell.length_c   1.000
_cell.angle_alpha   90.00
_cell.angle_beta   90.00
_cell.angle_gamma   90.00
#
_symmetry.space_group_name_H-M   'P 1'
#
loop_
_entity.id
_entity.type
_entity.pdbx_description
1 polymer ?
#
loop_
_entity_poly.entity_id
_entity_poly.type
_entity_poly.pdbx_seq_one_letter_code
_entity_poly.pdbx_strand_id
1 'polypeptide(L)'
;MYKLIFLFFVTSEFEVIINLHFSHLLSILLVRYGIERNPGPHRSTDLRNIKIVHNNVCSLPPKVDLIECELGTYDIIALSESHLDDSISNESIALAGFQKPIRLDRTRAGGGVIIYVKNYLYYEELPELAKPGLELLWLKISTQHCHFLLGVFYRPPNSRVKLWDYFYDSVSKALDKNLPVFLTGDFNVDMLSSNNMPCRSTGSNNLRNILQRLNMYNLVFEKTNFTTDTGTCIDLFLTNNKSCVKSVDILSPFCSTHAPVCAEVNFKVNKEYTYKRTIRKYENANYKDFVSDLNNIDWNEHFHSCDNINDMYSQFLNIYSTNVNKYIPTKVVTIRPADKPFMNSTIRRKMRQRNRIHYKAKNTNNCIHWQKFRELRNEVIDLVRQSKEQYKQKLTKEITDKNIPPGKWWRIVKSISKLSKSREPTPFLKSEGQIFLHPVNKAELLNSHFSNISKIDVEPELPNNVPDPPFKMEEIIITEEEVLDQLKNLNCNKPSGPDGVSPRILKEIKSGETLRIIPSQGAEQFHIIKVSYHLLLNSGMN
;
A
#
# COMPACT_ATOMS: atom_id res chain seq x y z
N MET A 1 39.55 8.83 52.82
CA MET A 1 38.21 9.23 52.35
C MET A 1 38.27 9.91 50.98
N TYR A 2 39.00 11.02 50.81
CA TYR A 2 39.14 11.71 49.50
C TYR A 2 39.74 10.87 48.36
N LYS A 3 40.72 9.98 48.63
CA LYS A 3 41.26 9.07 47.60
C LYS A 3 40.29 7.96 47.16
N LEU A 4 39.36 7.55 48.02
CA LEU A 4 38.33 6.55 47.69
C LEU A 4 37.17 7.16 46.89
N ILE A 5 36.81 8.41 47.20
CA ILE A 5 35.78 9.16 46.43
C ILE A 5 36.31 9.47 45.02
N PHE A 6 37.58 9.82 44.87
CA PHE A 6 38.20 10.04 43.56
C PHE A 6 38.28 8.74 42.73
N LEU A 7 38.65 7.61 43.35
CA LEU A 7 38.63 6.31 42.66
C LEU A 7 37.21 5.89 42.25
N PHE A 8 36.20 6.16 43.08
CA PHE A 8 34.80 5.84 42.78
C PHE A 8 34.23 6.73 41.65
N PHE A 9 34.58 8.03 41.62
CA PHE A 9 34.20 8.92 40.53
C PHE A 9 34.88 8.53 39.22
N VAL A 10 36.19 8.27 39.22
CA VAL A 10 36.93 7.85 38.01
C VAL A 10 36.45 6.48 37.50
N THR A 11 36.14 5.53 38.38
CA THR A 11 35.58 4.23 37.97
C THR A 11 34.15 4.33 37.44
N SER A 12 33.31 5.19 38.04
CA SER A 12 31.96 5.44 37.54
C SER A 12 31.95 6.19 36.20
N GLU A 13 32.85 7.16 35.98
CA GLU A 13 32.99 7.83 34.69
C GLU A 13 33.57 6.88 33.64
N PHE A 14 34.52 6.01 33.99
CA PHE A 14 35.03 4.98 33.09
C PHE A 14 33.95 3.96 32.71
N GLU A 15 33.13 3.49 33.66
CA GLU A 15 31.99 2.60 33.35
C GLU A 15 30.95 3.29 32.48
N VAL A 16 30.66 4.58 32.71
CA VAL A 16 29.74 5.34 31.86
C VAL A 16 30.33 5.51 30.45
N ILE A 17 31.61 5.82 30.33
CA ILE A 17 32.32 5.98 29.04
C ILE A 17 32.37 4.64 28.28
N ILE A 18 32.69 3.53 28.96
CA ILE A 18 32.70 2.19 28.37
C ILE A 18 31.29 1.78 27.94
N ASN A 19 30.26 2.04 28.75
CA ASN A 19 28.87 1.78 28.38
C ASN A 19 28.41 2.67 27.22
N LEU A 20 28.90 3.91 27.13
CA LEU A 20 28.62 4.81 26.00
C LEU A 20 29.29 4.32 24.72
N HIS A 21 30.55 3.88 24.80
CA HIS A 21 31.31 3.32 23.68
C HIS A 21 30.74 1.98 23.23
N PHE A 22 30.33 1.12 24.16
CA PHE A 22 29.68 -0.16 23.86
C PHE A 22 28.29 0.06 23.25
N SER A 23 27.51 1.00 23.79
CA SER A 23 26.24 1.41 23.19
C SER A 23 26.45 2.00 21.80
N HIS A 24 27.49 2.80 21.57
CA HIS A 24 27.86 3.29 20.24
C HIS A 24 28.28 2.14 19.32
N LEU A 25 29.13 1.22 19.78
CA LEU A 25 29.59 0.05 19.01
C LEU A 25 28.42 -0.87 18.64
N LEU A 26 27.48 -1.10 19.56
CA LEU A 26 26.25 -1.84 19.32
C LEU A 26 25.35 -1.08 18.34
N SER A 27 25.23 0.24 18.46
CA SER A 27 24.52 1.09 17.49
C SER A 27 25.13 0.95 16.09
N ILE A 28 26.46 0.94 16.01
CA ILE A 28 27.24 0.82 14.77
C ILE A 28 27.05 -0.57 14.17
N LEU A 29 27.09 -1.63 14.97
CA LEU A 29 26.83 -2.99 14.54
C LEU A 29 25.39 -3.14 14.04
N LEU A 30 24.40 -2.64 14.80
CA LEU A 30 23.00 -2.67 14.41
C LEU A 30 22.77 -1.92 13.08
N VAL A 31 23.37 -0.75 12.88
CA VAL A 31 23.28 0.01 11.62
C VAL A 31 24.00 -0.69 10.47
N ARG A 32 25.19 -1.28 10.71
CA ARG A 32 25.97 -2.02 9.70
C ARG A 32 25.27 -3.28 9.22
N TYR A 33 24.51 -3.94 10.09
CA TYR A 33 23.68 -5.10 9.75
C TYR A 33 22.24 -4.73 9.33
N GLY A 34 21.95 -3.44 9.13
CA GLY A 34 20.68 -2.98 8.55
C GLY A 34 19.49 -2.98 9.53
N ILE A 35 19.74 -3.00 10.84
CA ILE A 35 18.72 -2.91 11.89
C ILE A 35 18.43 -1.43 12.14
N GLU A 36 17.37 -0.92 11.50
CA GLU A 36 16.87 0.44 11.73
C GLU A 36 16.28 0.56 13.14
N ARG A 37 16.75 1.55 13.92
CA ARG A 37 16.14 1.94 15.23
C ARG A 37 14.73 2.51 15.12
N ASN A 38 14.30 2.80 13.89
CA ASN A 38 13.02 3.40 13.61
C ASN A 38 12.15 2.30 13.01
N PRO A 39 11.34 1.58 13.81
CA PRO A 39 10.34 0.70 13.23
C PRO A 39 9.49 1.64 12.38
N GLY A 40 9.40 1.37 11.08
CA GLY A 40 8.65 2.23 10.15
C GLY A 40 7.31 2.66 10.75
N PRO A 41 6.75 3.79 10.28
CA PRO A 41 5.78 4.63 11.01
C PRO A 41 4.83 3.80 11.88
N HIS A 42 4.60 4.18 13.15
CA HIS A 42 3.57 3.58 14.01
C HIS A 42 2.25 3.47 13.23
N ARG A 43 2.03 2.33 12.57
CA ARG A 43 0.83 2.07 11.81
C ARG A 43 -0.16 1.60 12.83
N SER A 44 -1.22 2.38 13.02
CA SER A 44 -2.20 2.06 14.04
C SER A 44 -2.74 0.65 13.83
N THR A 45 -2.97 -0.04 14.94
CA THR A 45 -3.67 -1.33 15.04
C THR A 45 -5.17 -1.19 14.72
N ASP A 46 -5.56 -0.13 14.01
CA ASP A 46 -6.95 0.15 13.73
C ASP A 46 -7.50 -0.85 12.73
N LEU A 47 -8.47 -1.60 13.23
CA LEU A 47 -9.22 -2.54 12.43
C LEU A 47 -10.40 -1.83 11.77
N ARG A 48 -10.65 -2.18 10.51
CA ARG A 48 -11.87 -1.82 9.78
C ARG A 48 -12.60 -3.05 9.29
N ASN A 49 -13.85 -2.86 8.92
CA ASN A 49 -14.66 -3.88 8.27
C ASN A 49 -14.16 -4.19 6.85
N ILE A 50 -14.37 -5.44 6.41
CA ILE A 50 -14.09 -5.90 5.06
C ILE A 50 -15.12 -5.29 4.09
N LYS A 51 -14.63 -4.87 2.93
CA LYS A 51 -15.45 -4.31 1.84
C LYS A 51 -15.46 -5.26 0.64
N ILE A 52 -16.65 -5.71 0.28
CA ILE A 52 -16.92 -6.58 -0.86
C ILE A 52 -17.64 -5.76 -1.92
N VAL A 53 -17.28 -5.93 -3.18
CA VAL A 53 -18.02 -5.32 -4.29
C VAL A 53 -18.29 -6.34 -5.38
N HIS A 54 -19.51 -6.33 -5.91
CA HIS A 54 -19.88 -7.01 -7.14
C HIS A 54 -20.11 -6.01 -8.27
N ASN A 55 -19.70 -6.36 -9.49
CA ASN A 55 -20.14 -5.66 -10.70
C ASN A 55 -20.24 -6.62 -11.89
N ASN A 56 -21.35 -6.56 -12.63
CA ASN A 56 -21.42 -7.11 -13.97
C ASN A 56 -20.67 -6.18 -14.94
N VAL A 57 -19.54 -6.66 -15.47
CA VAL A 57 -18.63 -5.81 -16.25
C VAL A 57 -18.86 -5.88 -17.74
N CYS A 58 -19.69 -6.81 -18.24
CA CYS A 58 -19.94 -7.03 -19.67
C CYS A 58 -18.63 -6.98 -20.50
N SER A 59 -17.75 -7.97 -20.31
CA SER A 59 -16.38 -8.09 -20.83
C SER A 59 -15.30 -7.38 -20.01
N LEU A 60 -14.47 -8.18 -19.33
CA LEU A 60 -13.37 -7.71 -18.48
C LEU A 60 -12.12 -7.24 -19.25
N PRO A 61 -11.61 -7.93 -20.30
CA PRO A 61 -10.30 -7.62 -20.88
C PRO A 61 -10.06 -6.14 -21.24
N PRO A 62 -11.01 -5.39 -21.85
CA PRO A 62 -10.79 -3.99 -22.19
C PRO A 62 -11.01 -3.01 -21.02
N LYS A 63 -11.31 -3.54 -19.82
CA LYS A 63 -11.78 -2.77 -18.65
C LYS A 63 -10.95 -3.00 -17.40
N VAL A 64 -9.93 -3.85 -17.42
CA VAL A 64 -9.04 -4.14 -16.27
C VAL A 64 -8.57 -2.85 -15.59
N ASP A 65 -8.18 -1.84 -16.38
CA ASP A 65 -7.70 -0.55 -15.88
C ASP A 65 -8.78 0.26 -15.16
N LEU A 66 -10.02 0.18 -15.64
CA LEU A 66 -11.18 0.83 -15.03
C LEU A 66 -11.56 0.13 -13.72
N ILE A 67 -11.56 -1.21 -13.71
CA ILE A 67 -11.77 -2.00 -12.49
C ILE A 67 -10.72 -1.65 -11.45
N GLU A 68 -9.45 -1.59 -11.85
CA GLU A 68 -8.35 -1.23 -10.96
C GLU A 68 -8.50 0.18 -10.36
N CYS A 69 -9.02 1.13 -11.14
CA CYS A 69 -9.27 2.51 -10.70
C CYS A 69 -10.47 2.67 -9.78
N GLU A 70 -11.60 2.04 -10.13
CA GLU A 70 -12.89 2.26 -9.46
C GLU A 70 -13.06 1.34 -8.26
N LEU A 71 -12.57 0.11 -8.37
CA LEU A 71 -12.80 -0.96 -7.40
C LEU A 71 -11.53 -1.38 -6.64
N GLY A 72 -10.36 -0.84 -7.00
CA GLY A 72 -9.07 -1.26 -6.40
C GLY A 72 -8.89 -1.02 -4.90
N THR A 73 -9.79 -0.25 -4.27
CA THR A 73 -9.83 0.01 -2.82
C THR A 73 -10.66 -1.01 -2.03
N TYR A 74 -11.42 -1.87 -2.70
CA TYR A 74 -12.17 -2.96 -2.07
C TYR A 74 -11.25 -4.12 -1.73
N ASP A 75 -11.67 -4.95 -0.78
CA ASP A 75 -10.88 -6.07 -0.29
C ASP A 75 -11.13 -7.32 -1.11
N ILE A 76 -12.37 -7.46 -1.56
CA ILE A 76 -12.80 -8.52 -2.45
C ILE A 76 -13.64 -7.91 -3.57
N ILE A 77 -13.27 -8.22 -4.81
CA ILE A 77 -13.98 -7.78 -6.02
C ILE A 77 -14.52 -9.04 -6.70
N ALA A 78 -15.83 -9.15 -6.82
CA ALA A 78 -16.53 -10.18 -7.56
C ALA A 78 -17.06 -9.59 -8.87
N LEU A 79 -16.81 -10.23 -10.02
CA LEU A 79 -17.33 -9.76 -11.30
C LEU A 79 -18.10 -10.87 -12.00
N SER A 80 -19.16 -10.50 -12.71
CA SER A 80 -19.90 -11.36 -13.63
C SER A 80 -19.79 -10.84 -15.06
N GLU A 81 -20.10 -11.69 -16.04
CA GLU A 81 -19.89 -11.44 -17.47
C GLU A 81 -18.42 -11.09 -17.77
N SER A 82 -17.50 -11.90 -17.25
CA SER A 82 -16.06 -11.71 -17.46
C SER A 82 -15.68 -11.84 -18.94
N HIS A 83 -16.40 -12.70 -19.69
CA HIS A 83 -16.19 -13.02 -21.11
C HIS A 83 -14.76 -13.51 -21.38
N LEU A 84 -14.31 -14.43 -20.54
CA LEU A 84 -12.99 -15.03 -20.59
C LEU A 84 -13.04 -16.47 -21.11
N ASP A 85 -11.89 -16.94 -21.56
CA ASP A 85 -11.59 -18.32 -21.94
C ASP A 85 -10.10 -18.61 -21.67
N ASP A 86 -9.66 -19.84 -21.94
CA ASP A 86 -8.29 -20.30 -21.68
C ASP A 86 -7.22 -19.55 -22.49
N SER A 87 -7.60 -18.78 -23.53
CA SER A 87 -6.66 -17.95 -24.29
C SER A 87 -6.17 -16.72 -23.51
N ILE A 88 -6.90 -16.31 -22.47
CA ILE A 88 -6.57 -15.15 -21.66
C ILE A 88 -5.84 -15.58 -20.40
N SER A 89 -4.56 -15.22 -20.31
CA SER A 89 -3.74 -15.52 -19.13
C SER A 89 -4.16 -14.70 -17.91
N ASN A 90 -3.94 -15.22 -16.71
CA ASN A 90 -4.26 -14.52 -15.46
C ASN A 90 -3.42 -13.25 -15.27
N GLU A 91 -2.21 -13.22 -15.81
CA GLU A 91 -1.31 -12.07 -15.75
C GLU A 91 -1.86 -10.88 -16.54
N SER A 92 -2.56 -11.15 -17.64
CA SER A 92 -3.17 -10.10 -18.48
C SER A 92 -4.28 -9.34 -17.73
N ILE A 93 -5.03 -10.04 -16.87
CA ILE A 93 -6.16 -9.54 -16.08
C ILE A 93 -5.84 -9.33 -14.59
N ALA A 94 -4.57 -9.40 -14.20
CA ALA A 94 -4.15 -9.21 -12.81
C ALA A 94 -4.34 -7.75 -12.34
N LEU A 95 -4.85 -7.56 -11.12
CA LEU A 95 -5.03 -6.27 -10.46
C LEU A 95 -3.93 -6.03 -9.41
N ALA A 96 -3.34 -4.83 -9.34
CA ALA A 96 -2.27 -4.59 -8.38
C ALA A 96 -2.79 -4.58 -6.94
N GLY A 97 -2.10 -5.33 -6.07
CA GLY A 97 -2.47 -5.53 -4.66
C GLY A 97 -3.45 -6.68 -4.42
N PHE A 98 -3.83 -7.41 -5.47
CA PHE A 98 -4.67 -8.60 -5.40
C PHE A 98 -3.89 -9.85 -5.78
N GLN A 99 -4.33 -10.97 -5.24
CA GLN A 99 -3.83 -12.29 -5.54
C GLN A 99 -4.21 -12.69 -6.98
N LYS A 100 -3.73 -13.85 -7.41
CA LYS A 100 -4.14 -14.43 -8.69
C LYS A 100 -5.68 -14.51 -8.75
N PRO A 101 -6.32 -14.07 -9.86
CA PRO A 101 -7.76 -14.16 -10.01
C PRO A 101 -8.24 -15.60 -9.94
N ILE A 102 -9.36 -15.80 -9.24
CA ILE A 102 -10.09 -17.06 -9.19
C ILE A 102 -11.28 -16.92 -10.13
N ARG A 103 -11.38 -17.78 -11.14
CA ARG A 103 -12.34 -17.61 -12.24
C ARG A 103 -13.02 -18.92 -12.61
N LEU A 104 -14.28 -18.80 -12.99
CA LEU A 104 -15.05 -19.84 -13.67
C LEU A 104 -15.46 -19.27 -15.02
N ASP A 105 -14.79 -19.72 -16.07
CA ASP A 105 -15.00 -19.22 -17.42
C ASP A 105 -16.12 -19.96 -18.12
N ARG A 106 -16.64 -19.33 -19.18
CA ARG A 106 -17.60 -19.95 -20.07
C ARG A 106 -17.09 -19.90 -21.50
N THR A 107 -17.17 -18.72 -22.12
CA THR A 107 -16.67 -18.44 -23.47
C THR A 107 -16.44 -16.94 -23.63
N ARG A 108 -15.80 -16.54 -24.73
CA ARG A 108 -15.69 -15.12 -25.14
C ARG A 108 -17.02 -14.47 -25.55
N ALA A 109 -18.06 -15.26 -25.80
CA ALA A 109 -19.36 -14.76 -26.27
C ALA A 109 -20.31 -14.34 -25.14
N GLY A 110 -20.00 -14.69 -23.88
CA GLY A 110 -20.88 -14.39 -22.75
C GLY A 110 -20.62 -15.26 -21.52
N GLY A 111 -21.05 -14.77 -20.36
CA GLY A 111 -20.93 -15.44 -19.07
C GLY A 111 -19.54 -15.33 -18.45
N GLY A 112 -19.33 -16.18 -17.46
CA GLY A 112 -18.13 -16.27 -16.64
C GLY A 112 -18.21 -15.37 -15.40
N VAL A 113 -17.62 -15.87 -14.31
CA VAL A 113 -17.47 -15.15 -13.04
C VAL A 113 -16.02 -15.17 -12.58
N ILE A 114 -15.63 -14.15 -11.83
CA ILE A 114 -14.26 -13.98 -11.34
C ILE A 114 -14.26 -13.29 -9.98
N ILE A 115 -13.39 -13.72 -9.07
CA ILE A 115 -13.14 -13.08 -7.79
C ILE A 115 -11.67 -12.68 -7.69
N TYR A 116 -11.43 -11.45 -7.23
CA TYR A 116 -10.13 -10.95 -6.79
C TYR A 116 -10.14 -10.75 -5.28
N VAL A 117 -9.12 -11.28 -4.61
CA VAL A 117 -8.93 -11.14 -3.15
C VAL A 117 -7.62 -10.40 -2.88
N LYS A 118 -7.63 -9.42 -1.97
CA LYS A 118 -6.41 -8.68 -1.58
C LYS A 118 -5.31 -9.60 -1.05
N ASN A 119 -4.05 -9.20 -1.26
CA ASN A 119 -2.87 -9.98 -0.84
C ASN A 119 -2.79 -10.27 0.67
N TYR A 120 -3.43 -9.44 1.50
CA TYR A 120 -3.39 -9.62 2.96
C TYR A 120 -4.54 -10.51 3.49
N LEU A 121 -5.44 -11.00 2.63
CA LEU A 121 -6.53 -11.89 3.02
C LEU A 121 -6.18 -13.34 2.64
N TYR A 122 -6.60 -14.29 3.47
CA TYR A 122 -6.52 -15.72 3.13
C TYR A 122 -7.88 -16.22 2.65
N TYR A 123 -7.86 -17.10 1.64
CA TYR A 123 -9.04 -17.77 1.14
C TYR A 123 -8.74 -19.24 0.80
N GLU A 124 -9.80 -20.04 0.83
CA GLU A 124 -9.83 -21.43 0.36
C GLU A 124 -10.93 -21.54 -0.70
N GLU A 125 -10.61 -22.11 -1.87
CA GLU A 125 -11.64 -22.45 -2.87
C GLU A 125 -12.46 -23.65 -2.40
N LEU A 126 -13.78 -23.63 -2.65
CA LEU A 126 -14.69 -24.70 -2.26
C LEU A 126 -15.31 -25.40 -3.49
N PRO A 127 -14.51 -26.15 -4.28
CA PRO A 127 -14.98 -26.80 -5.50
C PRO A 127 -16.06 -27.86 -5.24
N GLU A 128 -16.14 -28.39 -4.01
CA GLU A 128 -17.18 -29.34 -3.62
C GLU A 128 -18.60 -28.73 -3.60
N LEU A 129 -18.70 -27.40 -3.53
CA LEU A 129 -19.97 -26.67 -3.64
C LEU A 129 -20.34 -26.35 -5.09
N ALA A 130 -19.41 -26.53 -6.03
CA ALA A 130 -19.64 -26.21 -7.45
C ALA A 130 -20.61 -27.19 -8.11
N LYS A 131 -21.31 -26.73 -9.14
CA LYS A 131 -22.21 -27.55 -9.96
C LYS A 131 -21.92 -27.35 -11.44
N PRO A 132 -21.73 -28.44 -12.22
CA PRO A 132 -21.55 -28.32 -13.67
C PRO A 132 -22.69 -27.54 -14.33
N GLY A 133 -22.34 -26.54 -15.14
CA GLY A 133 -23.30 -25.66 -15.82
C GLY A 133 -23.92 -24.56 -14.94
N LEU A 134 -23.54 -24.46 -13.67
CA LEU A 134 -23.89 -23.34 -12.78
C LEU A 134 -22.68 -22.40 -12.67
N GLU A 135 -22.83 -21.15 -13.10
CA GLU A 135 -21.79 -20.13 -12.98
C GLU A 135 -21.78 -19.54 -11.56
N LEU A 136 -21.41 -20.38 -10.58
CA LEU A 136 -21.35 -20.07 -9.16
C LEU A 136 -20.00 -20.50 -8.59
N LEU A 137 -19.20 -19.53 -8.15
CA LEU A 137 -17.90 -19.77 -7.55
C LEU A 137 -17.93 -19.45 -6.05
N TRP A 138 -17.39 -20.36 -5.23
CA TRP A 138 -17.39 -20.27 -3.77
C TRP A 138 -15.98 -20.19 -3.19
N LEU A 139 -15.77 -19.22 -2.30
CA LEU A 139 -14.58 -19.10 -1.46
C LEU A 139 -14.96 -19.11 0.01
N LYS A 140 -14.12 -19.71 0.84
CA LYS A 140 -14.10 -19.49 2.28
C LYS A 140 -13.03 -18.44 2.59
N ILE A 141 -13.43 -17.28 3.07
CA ILE A 141 -12.53 -16.21 3.47
C ILE A 141 -12.23 -16.34 4.96
N SER A 142 -10.95 -16.18 5.33
CA SER A 142 -10.52 -16.24 6.72
C SER A 142 -9.85 -14.93 7.14
N THR A 143 -10.29 -14.40 8.27
CA THR A 143 -9.56 -13.39 9.03
C THR A 143 -8.86 -14.04 10.23
N GLN A 144 -8.20 -13.25 11.09
CA GLN A 144 -7.48 -13.79 12.25
C GLN A 144 -8.37 -14.59 13.21
N HIS A 145 -9.67 -14.26 13.29
CA HIS A 145 -10.59 -14.83 14.30
C HIS A 145 -11.87 -15.41 13.73
N CYS A 146 -12.22 -15.10 12.47
CA CYS A 146 -13.52 -15.46 11.92
C CYS A 146 -13.40 -15.94 10.47
N HIS A 147 -14.38 -16.74 10.06
CA HIS A 147 -14.50 -17.23 8.69
C HIS A 147 -15.89 -16.90 8.14
N PHE A 148 -15.98 -16.69 6.83
CA PHE A 148 -17.25 -16.58 6.12
C PHE A 148 -17.14 -17.19 4.72
N LEU A 149 -18.28 -17.55 4.13
CA LEU A 149 -18.36 -18.00 2.75
C LEU A 149 -18.77 -16.85 1.84
N LEU A 150 -18.09 -16.71 0.71
CA LEU A 150 -18.42 -15.78 -0.34
C LEU A 150 -18.69 -16.54 -1.64
N GLY A 151 -19.89 -16.36 -2.18
CA GLY A 151 -20.27 -16.83 -3.50
C GLY A 151 -20.40 -15.68 -4.50
N VAL A 152 -19.91 -15.87 -5.73
CA VAL A 152 -20.28 -15.03 -6.88
C VAL A 152 -21.10 -15.83 -7.87
N PHE A 153 -22.27 -15.31 -8.23
CA PHE A 153 -23.21 -15.97 -9.14
C PHE A 153 -23.44 -15.16 -10.42
N TYR A 154 -23.56 -15.87 -11.53
CA TYR A 154 -24.17 -15.34 -12.73
C TYR A 154 -25.24 -16.30 -13.26
N ARG A 155 -26.44 -15.77 -13.51
CA ARG A 155 -27.51 -16.49 -14.19
C ARG A 155 -27.76 -15.86 -15.56
N PRO A 156 -27.60 -16.60 -16.67
CA PRO A 156 -28.06 -16.12 -17.98
C PRO A 156 -29.57 -15.84 -17.98
N PRO A 157 -30.07 -14.79 -18.68
CA PRO A 157 -31.47 -14.38 -18.63
C PRO A 157 -32.45 -15.51 -19.01
N ASN A 158 -32.12 -16.28 -20.05
CA ASN A 158 -32.94 -17.38 -20.59
C ASN A 158 -32.57 -18.76 -20.02
N SER A 159 -32.12 -18.82 -18.76
CA SER A 159 -31.72 -20.10 -18.13
C SER A 159 -32.91 -21.01 -17.85
N ARG A 160 -32.69 -22.32 -18.07
CA ARG A 160 -33.65 -23.39 -17.74
C ARG A 160 -33.99 -23.41 -16.25
N VAL A 161 -35.23 -23.83 -15.92
CA VAL A 161 -35.70 -23.93 -14.52
C VAL A 161 -34.79 -24.79 -13.65
N LYS A 162 -34.22 -25.87 -14.20
CA LYS A 162 -33.27 -26.78 -13.52
C LYS A 162 -32.04 -26.07 -12.92
N LEU A 163 -31.66 -24.90 -13.44
CA LEU A 163 -30.57 -24.11 -12.87
C LEU A 163 -30.87 -23.71 -11.41
N TRP A 164 -32.16 -23.47 -11.09
CA TRP A 164 -32.59 -23.15 -9.73
C TRP A 164 -32.42 -24.32 -8.77
N ASP A 165 -32.58 -25.57 -9.22
CA ASP A 165 -32.35 -26.75 -8.39
C ASP A 165 -30.85 -26.91 -8.07
N TYR A 166 -29.98 -26.67 -9.05
CA TYR A 166 -28.53 -26.68 -8.84
C TYR A 166 -28.08 -25.53 -7.93
N PHE A 167 -28.68 -24.35 -8.11
CA PHE A 167 -28.46 -23.21 -7.23
C PHE A 167 -28.89 -23.54 -5.79
N TYR A 168 -30.09 -24.10 -5.60
CA TYR A 168 -30.59 -24.51 -4.29
C TYR A 168 -29.66 -25.52 -3.61
N ASP A 169 -29.26 -26.59 -4.30
CA ASP A 169 -28.38 -27.63 -3.73
C ASP A 169 -26.99 -27.06 -3.36
N SER A 170 -26.42 -26.21 -4.23
CA SER A 170 -25.12 -25.56 -3.96
C SER A 170 -25.18 -24.63 -2.74
N VAL A 171 -26.19 -23.76 -2.66
CA VAL A 171 -26.35 -22.83 -1.54
C VAL A 171 -26.72 -23.56 -0.25
N SER A 172 -27.57 -24.59 -0.30
CA SER A 172 -27.90 -25.42 0.87
C SER A 172 -26.65 -26.04 1.48
N LYS A 173 -25.79 -26.65 0.67
CA LYS A 173 -24.50 -27.22 1.15
C LYS A 173 -23.55 -26.17 1.70
N ALA A 174 -23.59 -24.94 1.16
CA ALA A 174 -22.82 -23.83 1.71
C ALA A 174 -23.33 -23.46 3.12
N LEU A 175 -24.65 -23.45 3.32
CA LEU A 175 -25.28 -23.18 4.61
C LEU A 175 -25.00 -24.27 5.64
N ASP A 176 -24.93 -25.54 5.23
CA ASP A 176 -24.60 -26.68 6.10
C ASP A 176 -23.21 -26.57 6.75
N LYS A 177 -22.32 -25.72 6.22
CA LYS A 177 -21.01 -25.43 6.83
C LYS A 177 -21.11 -24.54 8.07
N ASN A 178 -22.30 -24.05 8.45
CA ASN A 178 -22.56 -23.25 9.66
C ASN A 178 -21.67 -21.99 9.78
N LEU A 179 -21.39 -21.35 8.65
CA LEU A 179 -20.67 -20.08 8.58
C LEU A 179 -21.60 -18.97 8.05
N PRO A 180 -21.32 -17.69 8.34
CA PRO A 180 -21.96 -16.58 7.63
C PRO A 180 -21.73 -16.72 6.12
N VAL A 181 -22.81 -16.65 5.34
CA VAL A 181 -22.80 -16.78 3.88
C VAL A 181 -23.12 -15.43 3.26
N PHE A 182 -22.25 -14.96 2.38
CA PHE A 182 -22.51 -13.83 1.50
C PHE A 182 -22.52 -14.31 0.06
N LEU A 183 -23.59 -14.03 -0.67
CA LEU A 183 -23.74 -14.44 -2.07
C LEU A 183 -24.13 -13.22 -2.89
N THR A 184 -23.31 -12.87 -3.87
CA THR A 184 -23.52 -11.70 -4.72
C THR A 184 -23.40 -12.06 -6.19
N GLY A 185 -23.93 -11.25 -7.09
CA GLY A 185 -23.97 -11.65 -8.49
C GLY A 185 -25.08 -11.00 -9.29
N ASP A 186 -25.09 -11.29 -10.59
CA ASP A 186 -26.20 -10.94 -11.48
C ASP A 186 -27.12 -12.15 -11.65
N PHE A 187 -28.32 -12.02 -11.09
CA PHE A 187 -29.33 -13.07 -11.10
C PHE A 187 -30.21 -13.02 -12.34
N ASN A 188 -30.16 -11.93 -13.12
CA ASN A 188 -31.09 -11.64 -14.22
C ASN A 188 -32.57 -11.88 -13.81
N VAL A 189 -32.92 -11.49 -12.58
CA VAL A 189 -34.25 -11.60 -11.99
C VAL A 189 -34.55 -10.28 -11.30
N ASP A 190 -35.53 -9.53 -11.82
CA ASP A 190 -35.85 -8.21 -11.25
C ASP A 190 -36.62 -8.36 -9.93
N MET A 191 -35.93 -8.01 -8.84
CA MET A 191 -36.45 -8.09 -7.48
C MET A 191 -37.38 -6.91 -7.11
N LEU A 192 -37.40 -5.83 -7.90
CA LEU A 192 -38.30 -4.69 -7.71
C LEU A 192 -39.66 -4.85 -8.40
N SER A 193 -39.83 -5.84 -9.27
CA SER A 193 -41.11 -6.12 -9.93
C SER A 193 -42.23 -6.33 -8.89
N SER A 194 -43.30 -5.53 -9.00
CA SER A 194 -44.35 -5.42 -7.96
C SER A 194 -45.19 -6.70 -7.84
N ASN A 195 -45.78 -6.91 -6.66
CA ASN A 195 -46.69 -8.02 -6.40
C ASN A 195 -47.99 -7.98 -7.23
N ASN A 196 -48.33 -6.83 -7.84
CA ASN A 196 -49.61 -6.55 -8.49
C ASN A 196 -49.54 -6.50 -10.03
N MET A 197 -48.39 -6.81 -10.64
CA MET A 197 -48.32 -6.96 -12.09
C MET A 197 -48.89 -8.33 -12.52
N PRO A 198 -49.84 -8.40 -13.47
CA PRO A 198 -50.42 -9.66 -13.97
C PRO A 198 -49.38 -10.61 -14.58
N CYS A 199 -48.23 -10.08 -14.99
CA CYS A 199 -47.13 -10.81 -15.62
C CYS A 199 -45.93 -10.85 -14.66
N ARG A 200 -46.03 -11.58 -13.54
CA ARG A 200 -44.82 -11.93 -12.77
C ARG A 200 -43.92 -12.80 -13.63
N SER A 201 -42.62 -12.51 -13.69
CA SER A 201 -41.69 -13.48 -14.26
C SER A 201 -41.62 -14.69 -13.32
N THR A 202 -41.75 -15.91 -13.84
CA THR A 202 -41.62 -17.16 -13.07
C THR A 202 -40.30 -17.22 -12.29
N GLY A 203 -39.25 -16.56 -12.80
CA GLY A 203 -37.96 -16.44 -12.14
C GLY A 203 -38.00 -15.70 -10.80
N SER A 204 -38.72 -14.58 -10.69
CA SER A 204 -38.79 -13.79 -9.45
C SER A 204 -39.48 -14.55 -8.31
N ASN A 205 -40.54 -15.30 -8.62
CA ASN A 205 -41.22 -16.14 -7.63
C ASN A 205 -40.33 -17.31 -7.19
N ASN A 206 -39.66 -17.99 -8.14
CA ASN A 206 -38.76 -19.10 -7.83
C ASN A 206 -37.61 -18.67 -6.91
N LEU A 207 -36.94 -17.55 -7.23
CA LEU A 207 -35.86 -17.03 -6.41
C LEU A 207 -36.37 -16.67 -5.01
N ARG A 208 -37.48 -15.93 -4.89
CA ARG A 208 -38.06 -15.58 -3.58
C ARG A 208 -38.41 -16.82 -2.74
N ASN A 209 -39.01 -17.83 -3.34
CA ASN A 209 -39.34 -19.10 -2.67
C ASN A 209 -38.07 -19.83 -2.21
N ILE A 210 -37.02 -19.88 -3.03
CA ILE A 210 -35.73 -20.48 -2.66
C ILE A 210 -35.11 -19.73 -1.49
N LEU A 211 -35.06 -18.40 -1.55
CA LEU A 211 -34.50 -17.59 -0.47
C LEU A 211 -35.25 -17.78 0.85
N GLN A 212 -36.58 -17.87 0.80
CA GLN A 212 -37.40 -18.18 1.98
C GLN A 212 -37.08 -19.56 2.55
N ARG A 213 -36.98 -20.60 1.70
CA ARG A 213 -36.65 -21.97 2.15
C ARG A 213 -35.24 -22.08 2.74
N LEU A 214 -34.31 -21.27 2.26
CA LEU A 214 -32.90 -21.26 2.71
C LEU A 214 -32.64 -20.24 3.83
N ASN A 215 -33.64 -19.52 4.31
CA ASN A 215 -33.50 -18.40 5.26
C ASN A 215 -32.45 -17.36 4.81
N MET A 216 -32.39 -17.10 3.51
CA MET A 216 -31.51 -16.11 2.89
C MET A 216 -32.26 -14.81 2.65
N TYR A 217 -31.60 -13.68 2.85
CA TYR A 217 -32.17 -12.35 2.70
C TYR A 217 -31.46 -11.57 1.60
N ASN A 218 -32.23 -10.97 0.70
CA ASN A 218 -31.71 -9.94 -0.20
C ASN A 218 -31.56 -8.62 0.56
N LEU A 219 -30.44 -7.93 0.38
CA LEU A 219 -30.14 -6.62 0.97
C LEU A 219 -30.08 -5.48 -0.06
N VAL A 220 -30.36 -5.76 -1.33
CA VAL A 220 -30.41 -4.75 -2.40
C VAL A 220 -31.85 -4.40 -2.74
N PHE A 221 -32.23 -3.15 -2.50
CA PHE A 221 -33.60 -2.65 -2.66
C PHE A 221 -33.70 -1.48 -3.64
N GLU A 222 -32.68 -1.28 -4.47
CA GLU A 222 -32.61 -0.19 -5.44
C GLU A 222 -32.18 -0.72 -6.81
N LYS A 223 -32.44 0.06 -7.86
CA LYS A 223 -32.08 -0.30 -9.25
C LYS A 223 -30.56 -0.45 -9.39
N THR A 224 -30.14 -1.54 -10.01
CA THR A 224 -28.73 -1.89 -10.27
C THR A 224 -28.38 -1.96 -11.74
N ASN A 225 -29.33 -2.24 -12.63
CA ASN A 225 -29.10 -2.23 -14.07
C ASN A 225 -29.86 -1.06 -14.73
N PHE A 226 -29.15 -0.30 -15.58
CA PHE A 226 -29.68 0.87 -16.29
C PHE A 226 -29.55 0.71 -17.81
N THR A 227 -29.83 -0.49 -18.33
CA THR A 227 -29.99 -0.70 -19.78
C THR A 227 -31.14 0.16 -20.31
N THR A 228 -32.18 0.35 -19.50
CA THR A 228 -33.21 1.38 -19.67
C THR A 228 -33.08 2.45 -18.58
N ASP A 229 -33.57 3.66 -18.83
CA ASP A 229 -33.57 4.75 -17.84
C ASP A 229 -34.48 4.42 -16.63
N THR A 230 -35.48 3.55 -16.82
CA THR A 230 -36.34 3.05 -15.75
C THR A 230 -35.61 2.12 -14.79
N GLY A 231 -34.59 1.38 -15.25
CA GLY A 231 -33.74 0.49 -14.47
C GLY A 231 -34.42 -0.71 -13.81
N THR A 232 -33.63 -1.73 -13.45
CA THR A 232 -34.08 -2.97 -12.79
C THR A 232 -33.14 -3.34 -11.63
N CYS A 233 -33.59 -4.16 -10.68
CA CYS A 233 -32.76 -4.68 -9.59
C CYS A 233 -32.48 -6.17 -9.83
N ILE A 234 -31.37 -6.46 -10.51
CA ILE A 234 -30.98 -7.82 -10.92
C ILE A 234 -29.64 -8.25 -10.34
N ASP A 235 -28.83 -7.28 -9.87
CA ASP A 235 -27.58 -7.52 -9.18
C ASP A 235 -27.85 -7.52 -7.67
N LEU A 236 -27.63 -8.65 -7.00
CA LEU A 236 -28.10 -8.86 -5.62
C LEU A 236 -26.93 -9.04 -4.65
N PHE A 237 -27.22 -8.80 -3.38
CA PHE A 237 -26.38 -9.17 -2.26
C PHE A 237 -27.23 -9.91 -1.23
N LEU A 238 -27.00 -11.21 -1.11
CA LEU A 238 -27.77 -12.14 -0.31
C LEU A 238 -26.96 -12.59 0.90
N THR A 239 -27.62 -12.77 2.05
CA THR A 239 -27.00 -13.29 3.27
C THR A 239 -27.94 -14.13 4.11
N ASN A 240 -27.44 -15.15 4.82
CA ASN A 240 -28.20 -15.84 5.88
C ASN A 240 -28.16 -15.09 7.22
N ASN A 241 -27.22 -14.16 7.38
CA ASN A 241 -27.02 -13.42 8.62
C ASN A 241 -26.86 -11.91 8.37
N LYS A 242 -27.93 -11.16 8.60
CA LYS A 242 -27.95 -9.70 8.45
C LYS A 242 -27.05 -8.98 9.46
N SER A 243 -26.86 -9.54 10.66
CA SER A 243 -26.03 -8.91 11.71
C SER A 243 -24.55 -8.83 11.32
N CYS A 244 -24.12 -9.67 10.38
CA CYS A 244 -22.76 -9.63 9.84
C CYS A 244 -22.57 -8.56 8.74
N VAL A 245 -23.62 -7.85 8.32
CA VAL A 245 -23.56 -6.81 7.29
C VAL A 245 -23.84 -5.45 7.91
N LYS A 246 -22.92 -4.51 7.74
CA LYS A 246 -23.04 -3.14 8.25
C LYS A 246 -23.79 -2.23 7.28
N SER A 247 -23.44 -2.28 6.00
CA SER A 247 -24.13 -1.51 4.96
C SER A 247 -24.04 -2.21 3.61
N VAL A 248 -25.02 -1.90 2.75
CA VAL A 248 -25.00 -2.23 1.33
C VAL A 248 -25.28 -0.95 0.55
N ASP A 249 -24.42 -0.64 -0.42
CA ASP A 249 -24.42 0.63 -1.16
C ASP A 249 -24.36 0.34 -2.67
N ILE A 250 -25.15 1.08 -3.46
CA ILE A 250 -25.17 0.97 -4.92
C ILE A 250 -24.42 2.14 -5.54
N LEU A 251 -23.32 1.85 -6.24
CA LEU A 251 -22.49 2.87 -6.86
C LEU A 251 -23.03 3.31 -8.22
N SER A 252 -22.42 4.37 -8.78
CA SER A 252 -22.73 4.77 -10.16
C SER A 252 -22.10 3.81 -11.16
N PRO A 253 -22.82 3.36 -12.22
CA PRO A 253 -22.22 2.57 -13.28
C PRO A 253 -21.04 3.30 -13.90
N PHE A 254 -19.94 2.57 -14.13
CA PHE A 254 -18.70 3.19 -14.62
C PHE A 254 -18.16 2.54 -15.90
N CYS A 255 -18.42 1.26 -16.14
CA CYS A 255 -17.88 0.53 -17.30
C CYS A 255 -18.91 -0.34 -18.06
N SER A 256 -20.13 -0.45 -17.53
CA SER A 256 -21.30 -1.10 -18.15
C SER A 256 -22.57 -0.33 -17.77
N THR A 257 -23.75 -0.88 -18.10
CA THR A 257 -25.04 -0.39 -17.61
C THR A 257 -25.35 -0.86 -16.18
N HIS A 258 -24.57 -1.79 -15.63
CA HIS A 258 -24.73 -2.27 -14.26
C HIS A 258 -23.95 -1.42 -13.27
N ALA A 259 -24.64 -1.01 -12.22
CA ALA A 259 -24.10 -0.37 -11.04
C ALA A 259 -23.41 -1.41 -10.15
N PRO A 260 -22.23 -1.09 -9.60
CA PRO A 260 -21.61 -1.94 -8.60
C PRO A 260 -22.43 -2.02 -7.30
N VAL A 261 -22.60 -3.24 -6.78
CA VAL A 261 -23.22 -3.53 -5.49
C VAL A 261 -22.12 -3.72 -4.45
N CYS A 262 -22.06 -2.86 -3.44
CA CYS A 262 -21.00 -2.86 -2.44
C CYS A 262 -21.57 -3.26 -1.09
N ALA A 263 -20.83 -4.03 -0.30
CA ALA A 263 -21.19 -4.37 1.07
C ALA A 263 -20.00 -4.19 2.02
N GLU A 264 -20.25 -3.59 3.18
CA GLU A 264 -19.32 -3.56 4.30
C GLU A 264 -19.75 -4.62 5.32
N VAL A 265 -18.92 -5.65 5.52
CA VAL A 265 -19.22 -6.79 6.41
C VAL A 265 -18.41 -6.72 7.69
N ASN A 266 -18.97 -7.17 8.81
CA ASN A 266 -18.42 -7.05 10.17
C ASN A 266 -17.26 -8.03 10.46
N PHE A 267 -16.32 -8.12 9.52
CA PHE A 267 -15.08 -8.90 9.60
C PHE A 267 -13.90 -7.94 9.55
N LYS A 268 -12.91 -8.13 10.43
CA LYS A 268 -11.88 -7.14 10.67
C LYS A 268 -10.61 -7.37 9.85
N VAL A 269 -10.09 -6.28 9.27
CA VAL A 269 -8.80 -6.19 8.59
C VAL A 269 -8.09 -4.90 8.97
N ASN A 270 -6.76 -4.89 8.86
CA ASN A 270 -5.97 -3.69 9.13
C ASN A 270 -6.31 -2.56 8.15
N LYS A 271 -6.45 -1.36 8.69
CA LYS A 271 -6.78 -0.17 7.91
C LYS A 271 -5.52 0.47 7.33
N GLU A 272 -5.50 0.61 6.00
CA GLU A 272 -4.49 1.43 5.33
C GLU A 272 -4.91 2.91 5.38
N TYR A 273 -4.02 3.76 5.88
CA TYR A 273 -4.25 5.19 5.99
C TYR A 273 -3.69 5.96 4.81
N THR A 274 -4.49 6.90 4.33
CA THR A 274 -4.01 8.03 3.54
C THR A 274 -3.34 9.01 4.49
N TYR A 275 -2.13 9.46 4.19
CA TYR A 275 -1.40 10.38 5.04
C TYR A 275 -0.86 11.56 4.24
N LYS A 276 -0.64 12.69 4.91
CA LYS A 276 0.02 13.85 4.32
C LYS A 276 1.53 13.71 4.49
N ARG A 277 2.28 13.98 3.44
CA ARG A 277 3.75 14.02 3.46
C ARG A 277 4.20 15.36 2.91
N THR A 278 5.10 16.01 3.62
CA THR A 278 5.80 17.19 3.11
C THR A 278 6.95 16.74 2.23
N ILE A 279 6.99 17.22 1.00
CA ILE A 279 8.08 16.98 0.04
C ILE A 279 8.78 18.30 -0.28
N ARG A 280 10.10 18.26 -0.47
CA ARG A 280 10.91 19.40 -0.93
C ARG A 280 10.97 19.42 -2.44
N LYS A 281 10.82 20.61 -3.03
CA LYS A 281 10.96 20.86 -4.47
C LYS A 281 12.37 21.31 -4.75
N TYR A 282 13.29 20.36 -4.82
CA TYR A 282 14.70 20.63 -5.05
C TYR A 282 14.97 21.36 -6.38
N GLU A 283 14.10 21.14 -7.38
CA GLU A 283 14.13 21.84 -8.66
C GLU A 283 13.76 23.32 -8.58
N ASN A 284 13.10 23.75 -7.51
CA ASN A 284 12.70 25.14 -7.27
C ASN A 284 13.55 25.80 -6.19
N ALA A 285 14.66 25.19 -5.80
CA ALA A 285 15.54 25.70 -4.76
C ALA A 285 16.43 26.84 -5.29
N ASN A 286 16.67 27.85 -4.46
CA ASN A 286 17.65 28.89 -4.74
C ASN A 286 18.97 28.57 -4.03
N TYR A 287 19.78 27.69 -4.62
CA TYR A 287 21.06 27.30 -4.04
C TYR A 287 22.10 28.43 -4.06
N LYS A 288 21.98 29.41 -4.95
CA LYS A 288 22.92 30.53 -5.02
C LYS A 288 22.85 31.38 -3.76
N ASP A 289 21.66 31.82 -3.40
CA ASP A 289 21.45 32.64 -2.20
C ASP A 289 21.68 31.81 -0.92
N PHE A 290 21.36 30.51 -0.95
CA PHE A 290 21.72 29.59 0.13
C PHE A 290 23.24 29.60 0.37
N VAL A 291 24.05 29.35 -0.67
CA VAL A 291 25.51 29.38 -0.55
C VAL A 291 26.02 30.75 -0.11
N SER A 292 25.43 31.84 -0.64
CA SER A 292 25.81 33.19 -0.24
C SER A 292 25.57 33.45 1.25
N ASP A 293 24.41 33.03 1.78
CA ASP A 293 24.11 33.17 3.21
C ASP A 293 25.07 32.35 4.06
N LEU A 294 25.44 31.14 3.64
CA LEU A 294 26.40 30.31 4.37
C LEU A 294 27.78 30.96 4.44
N ASN A 295 28.25 31.54 3.33
CA ASN A 295 29.55 32.21 3.27
C ASN A 295 29.60 33.51 4.09
N ASN A 296 28.46 34.14 4.35
CA ASN A 296 28.38 35.36 5.15
C ASN A 296 28.36 35.10 6.67
N ILE A 297 28.36 33.84 7.10
CA ILE A 297 28.33 33.47 8.52
C ILE A 297 29.76 33.35 9.03
N ASP A 298 30.07 34.06 10.13
CA ASP A 298 31.31 33.86 10.87
C ASP A 298 31.18 32.61 11.77
N TRP A 299 31.75 31.50 11.30
CA TRP A 299 31.71 30.22 12.01
C TRP A 299 32.59 30.20 13.25
N ASN A 300 33.66 30.99 13.28
CA ASN A 300 34.53 31.06 14.44
C ASN A 300 33.78 31.66 15.63
N GLU A 301 33.07 32.77 15.41
CA GLU A 301 32.23 33.40 16.43
C GLU A 301 31.11 32.47 16.90
N HIS A 302 30.43 31.81 15.96
CA HIS A 302 29.34 30.89 16.29
C HIS A 302 29.79 29.68 17.11
N PHE A 303 30.98 29.14 16.85
CA PHE A 303 31.50 27.99 17.60
C PHE A 303 32.24 28.34 18.87
N HIS A 304 32.73 29.57 19.02
CA HIS A 304 33.43 30.02 20.22
C HIS A 304 32.59 29.87 21.50
N SER A 305 31.26 29.87 21.35
CA SER A 305 30.29 29.72 22.44
C SER A 305 29.86 28.27 22.73
N CYS A 306 30.43 27.27 22.07
CA CYS A 306 30.06 25.86 22.22
C CYS A 306 30.99 25.12 23.18
N ASP A 307 30.43 24.35 24.12
CA ASP A 307 31.21 23.62 25.14
C ASP A 307 31.79 22.30 24.61
N ASN A 308 31.14 21.69 23.61
CA ASN A 308 31.55 20.42 23.03
C ASN A 308 31.10 20.24 21.57
N ILE A 309 31.60 19.19 20.92
CA ILE A 309 31.29 18.85 19.52
C ILE A 309 29.79 18.70 19.25
N ASN A 310 29.02 18.15 20.20
CA ASN A 310 27.59 17.96 19.95
C ASN A 310 26.87 19.31 19.86
N ASP A 311 27.31 20.30 20.62
CA ASP A 311 26.76 21.65 20.58
C ASP A 311 27.14 22.35 19.26
N MET A 312 28.41 22.24 18.85
CA MET A 312 28.85 22.75 17.54
C MET A 312 28.04 22.14 16.39
N TYR A 313 27.85 20.82 16.40
CA TYR A 313 27.07 20.13 15.38
C TYR A 313 25.59 20.51 15.41
N SER A 314 25.03 20.73 16.60
CA SER A 314 23.64 21.20 16.77
C SER A 314 23.46 22.61 16.21
N GLN A 315 24.42 23.51 16.44
CA GLN A 315 24.41 24.86 15.85
C GLN A 315 24.48 24.81 14.32
N PHE A 316 25.39 23.99 13.78
CA PHE A 316 25.45 23.75 12.34
C PHE A 316 24.10 23.25 11.80
N LEU A 317 23.49 22.23 12.43
CA LEU A 317 22.21 21.68 12.01
C LEU A 317 21.08 22.73 12.05
N ASN A 318 21.08 23.63 13.03
CA ASN A 318 20.12 24.72 13.13
C ASN A 318 20.25 25.70 11.97
N ILE A 319 21.47 26.16 11.68
CA ILE A 319 21.75 27.06 10.55
C ILE A 319 21.42 26.39 9.23
N TYR A 320 21.86 25.14 9.05
CA TYR A 320 21.57 24.34 7.86
C TYR A 320 20.06 24.20 7.66
N SER A 321 19.33 23.77 8.69
CA SER A 321 17.88 23.55 8.60
C SER A 321 17.11 24.84 8.34
N THR A 322 17.54 25.96 8.93
CA THR A 322 16.96 27.28 8.70
C THR A 322 17.10 27.69 7.24
N ASN A 323 18.31 27.59 6.70
CA ASN A 323 18.58 27.91 5.30
C ASN A 323 17.88 26.95 4.33
N VAL A 324 17.83 25.65 4.65
CA VAL A 324 17.04 24.67 3.88
C VAL A 324 15.58 25.09 3.80
N ASN A 325 14.98 25.52 4.91
CA ASN A 325 13.57 25.93 4.94
C ASN A 325 13.32 27.27 4.24
N LYS A 326 14.32 28.18 4.26
CA LYS A 326 14.28 29.48 3.57
C LYS A 326 14.39 29.33 2.06
N TYR A 327 15.31 28.48 1.58
CA TYR A 327 15.70 28.43 0.17
C TYR A 327 15.15 27.26 -0.63
N ILE A 328 14.57 26.24 0.03
CA ILE A 328 14.01 25.06 -0.65
C ILE A 328 12.51 24.97 -0.37
N PRO A 329 11.66 25.37 -1.33
CA PRO A 329 10.22 25.33 -1.16
C PRO A 329 9.70 23.91 -0.88
N THR A 330 8.67 23.82 -0.03
CA THR A 330 8.00 22.56 0.27
C THR A 330 6.60 22.50 -0.32
N LYS A 331 6.08 21.28 -0.49
CA LYS A 331 4.69 21.02 -0.86
C LYS A 331 4.16 19.87 -0.02
N VAL A 332 2.98 20.05 0.55
CA VAL A 332 2.26 18.94 1.19
C VAL A 332 1.54 18.15 0.12
N VAL A 333 1.83 16.86 0.05
CA VAL A 333 1.16 15.90 -0.83
C VAL A 333 0.40 14.86 -0.01
N THR A 334 -0.75 14.45 -0.52
CA THR A 334 -1.51 13.35 0.08
C THR A 334 -1.04 12.04 -0.53
N ILE A 335 -0.38 11.21 0.27
CA ILE A 335 0.03 9.86 -0.11
C ILE A 335 -1.13 8.91 0.12
N ARG A 336 -1.49 8.19 -0.93
CA ARG A 336 -2.55 7.19 -0.94
C ARG A 336 -1.90 5.85 -1.31
N PRO A 337 -1.67 4.94 -0.35
CA PRO A 337 -0.97 3.68 -0.62
C PRO A 337 -1.61 2.83 -1.72
N ALA A 338 -2.94 2.78 -1.79
CA ALA A 338 -3.68 2.03 -2.80
C ALA A 338 -3.76 2.69 -4.19
N ASP A 339 -3.15 3.87 -4.35
CA ASP A 339 -3.32 4.71 -5.53
C ASP A 339 -2.49 4.24 -6.70
N LYS A 340 -3.03 4.41 -7.92
CA LYS A 340 -2.39 3.91 -9.12
C LYS A 340 -1.47 4.98 -9.72
N PRO A 341 -0.32 4.62 -10.31
CA PRO A 341 0.62 5.61 -10.84
C PRO A 341 0.03 6.55 -11.90
N PHE A 342 -0.99 6.09 -12.62
CA PHE A 342 -1.68 6.85 -13.65
C PHE A 342 -2.92 7.60 -13.13
N MET A 343 -3.22 7.57 -11.83
CA MET A 343 -4.38 8.28 -11.25
C MET A 343 -4.04 9.71 -10.83
N ASN A 344 -4.76 10.68 -11.38
CA ASN A 344 -4.52 12.11 -11.15
C ASN A 344 -5.76 12.86 -10.64
N SER A 345 -5.59 14.13 -10.25
CA SER A 345 -6.68 14.95 -9.67
C SER A 345 -7.80 15.23 -10.67
N THR A 346 -7.48 15.37 -11.96
CA THR A 346 -8.43 15.60 -13.05
C THR A 346 -9.40 14.42 -13.19
N ILE A 347 -8.88 13.19 -13.27
CA ILE A 347 -9.70 11.96 -13.35
C ILE A 347 -10.64 11.89 -12.14
N ARG A 348 -10.12 12.07 -10.92
CA ARG A 348 -10.95 12.04 -9.69
C ARG A 348 -12.04 13.11 -9.67
N ARG A 349 -11.77 14.29 -10.20
CA ARG A 349 -12.78 15.35 -10.33
C ARG A 349 -13.88 14.93 -11.29
N LYS A 350 -13.53 14.35 -12.44
CA LYS A 350 -14.48 13.87 -13.45
C LYS A 350 -15.30 12.67 -12.96
N MET A 351 -14.69 11.71 -12.26
CA MET A 351 -15.42 10.62 -11.57
C MET A 351 -16.46 11.16 -10.59
N ARG A 352 -16.10 12.17 -9.77
CA ARG A 352 -17.05 12.81 -8.84
C ARG A 352 -18.18 13.54 -9.56
N GLN A 353 -17.89 14.21 -10.67
CA GLN A 353 -18.91 14.86 -11.51
C GLN A 353 -19.87 13.83 -12.10
N ARG A 354 -19.34 12.73 -12.66
CA ARG A 354 -20.11 11.58 -13.16
C ARG A 354 -21.05 11.03 -12.08
N ASN A 355 -20.52 10.73 -10.89
CA ASN A 355 -21.32 10.15 -9.81
C ASN A 355 -22.43 11.11 -9.33
N ARG A 356 -22.13 12.41 -9.26
CA ARG A 356 -23.13 13.44 -8.90
C ARG A 356 -24.25 13.55 -9.93
N ILE A 357 -23.93 13.51 -11.23
CA ILE A 357 -24.97 13.60 -12.27
C ILE A 357 -25.80 12.32 -12.33
N HIS A 358 -25.19 11.14 -12.10
CA HIS A 358 -25.91 9.87 -12.02
C HIS A 358 -26.94 9.88 -10.87
N TYR A 359 -26.52 10.34 -9.68
CA TYR A 359 -27.42 10.51 -8.55
C TYR A 359 -28.62 11.40 -8.91
N LYS A 360 -28.38 12.53 -9.61
CA LYS A 360 -29.47 13.39 -10.11
C LYS A 360 -30.35 12.66 -11.13
N ALA A 361 -29.76 11.99 -12.11
CA ALA A 361 -30.48 11.27 -13.16
C ALA A 361 -31.43 10.21 -12.58
N LYS A 362 -30.95 9.41 -11.62
CA LYS A 362 -31.73 8.39 -10.92
C LYS A 362 -32.94 8.97 -10.18
N ASN A 363 -32.77 10.13 -9.53
CA ASN A 363 -33.81 10.74 -8.71
C ASN A 363 -34.81 11.57 -9.52
N THR A 364 -34.39 12.20 -10.62
CA THR A 364 -35.28 13.03 -11.44
C THR A 364 -35.87 12.28 -12.64
N ASN A 365 -35.32 11.10 -12.96
CA ASN A 365 -35.61 10.33 -14.19
C ASN A 365 -35.58 11.20 -15.47
N ASN A 366 -34.65 12.16 -15.53
CA ASN A 366 -34.57 13.13 -16.61
C ASN A 366 -33.60 12.63 -17.69
N CYS A 367 -34.06 12.55 -18.93
CA CYS A 367 -33.28 12.06 -20.07
C CYS A 367 -32.01 12.88 -20.32
N ILE A 368 -32.02 14.19 -20.09
CA ILE A 368 -30.86 15.08 -20.23
C ILE A 368 -29.80 14.74 -19.18
N HIS A 369 -30.22 14.47 -17.94
CA HIS A 369 -29.29 14.04 -16.90
C HIS A 369 -28.69 12.67 -17.21
N TRP A 370 -29.48 11.73 -17.75
CA TRP A 370 -29.01 10.43 -18.21
C TRP A 370 -28.02 10.53 -19.37
N GLN A 371 -28.32 11.36 -20.37
CA GLN A 371 -27.40 11.65 -21.47
C GLN A 371 -26.09 12.24 -20.93
N LYS A 372 -26.18 13.24 -20.05
CA LYS A 372 -24.99 13.87 -19.48
C LYS A 372 -24.14 12.92 -18.63
N PHE A 373 -24.79 11.99 -17.93
CA PHE A 373 -24.11 10.90 -17.23
C PHE A 373 -23.35 9.99 -18.20
N ARG A 374 -23.97 9.56 -19.31
CA ARG A 374 -23.34 8.70 -20.31
C ARG A 374 -22.11 9.39 -20.94
N GLU A 375 -22.23 10.68 -21.27
CA GLU A 375 -21.10 11.51 -21.74
C GLU A 375 -19.95 11.53 -20.72
N LEU A 376 -20.23 11.90 -19.47
CA LEU A 376 -19.21 11.97 -18.41
C LEU A 376 -18.60 10.60 -18.08
N ARG A 377 -19.39 9.52 -18.17
CA ARG A 377 -18.88 8.15 -18.00
C ARG A 377 -17.85 7.83 -19.07
N ASN A 378 -18.16 8.09 -20.34
CA ASN A 378 -17.26 7.83 -21.45
C ASN A 378 -16.01 8.72 -21.38
N GLU A 379 -16.17 10.00 -21.02
CA GLU A 379 -15.04 10.91 -20.80
C GLU A 379 -14.09 10.39 -19.71
N VAL A 380 -14.62 9.88 -18.60
CA VAL A 380 -13.80 9.27 -17.54
C VAL A 380 -13.05 8.03 -18.06
N ILE A 381 -13.71 7.17 -18.84
CA ILE A 381 -13.10 5.99 -19.44
C ILE A 381 -11.89 6.39 -20.30
N ASP A 382 -12.07 7.39 -21.17
CA ASP A 382 -11.04 7.86 -22.08
C ASP A 382 -9.87 8.52 -21.33
N LEU A 383 -10.17 9.33 -20.31
CA LEU A 383 -9.14 9.94 -19.46
C LEU A 383 -8.30 8.90 -18.72
N VAL A 384 -8.91 7.81 -18.23
CA VAL A 384 -8.17 6.72 -17.56
C VAL A 384 -7.26 6.01 -18.56
N ARG A 385 -7.77 5.68 -19.76
CA ARG A 385 -6.99 5.05 -20.83
C ARG A 385 -5.82 5.92 -21.27
N GLN A 386 -6.08 7.20 -21.53
CA GLN A 386 -5.05 8.16 -21.94
C GLN A 386 -3.98 8.32 -20.87
N SER A 387 -4.37 8.49 -19.60
CA SER A 387 -3.42 8.68 -18.51
C SER A 387 -2.57 7.42 -18.27
N LYS A 388 -3.11 6.23 -18.48
CA LYS A 388 -2.35 4.98 -18.41
C LYS A 388 -1.39 4.82 -19.58
N GLU A 389 -1.80 5.20 -20.78
CA GLU A 389 -0.93 5.19 -21.96
C GLU A 389 0.24 6.17 -21.79
N GLN A 390 -0.02 7.39 -21.33
CA GLN A 390 1.02 8.37 -20.98
C GLN A 390 1.99 7.83 -19.93
N TYR A 391 1.50 7.11 -18.92
CA TYR A 391 2.35 6.46 -17.93
C TYR A 391 3.24 5.39 -18.58
N LYS A 392 2.70 4.53 -19.45
CA LYS A 392 3.49 3.53 -20.18
C LYS A 392 4.56 4.20 -21.05
N GLN A 393 4.19 5.21 -21.83
CA GLN A 393 5.14 5.98 -22.66
C GLN A 393 6.27 6.60 -21.84
N LYS A 394 5.95 7.13 -20.65
CA LYS A 394 6.96 7.63 -19.71
C LYS A 394 7.91 6.51 -19.28
N LEU A 395 7.41 5.34 -18.91
CA LEU A 395 8.25 4.22 -18.51
C LEU A 395 9.13 3.72 -19.66
N THR A 396 8.58 3.64 -20.88
CA THR A 396 9.33 3.27 -22.08
C THR A 396 10.48 4.25 -22.32
N LYS A 397 10.21 5.57 -22.26
CA LYS A 397 11.22 6.60 -22.39
C LYS A 397 12.33 6.47 -21.34
N GLU A 398 11.97 6.17 -20.09
CA GLU A 398 12.95 5.94 -19.02
C GLU A 398 13.80 4.68 -19.25
N ILE A 399 13.23 3.59 -19.76
CA ILE A 399 13.96 2.34 -20.05
C ILE A 399 14.93 2.50 -21.23
N THR A 400 14.56 3.31 -22.22
CA THR A 400 15.41 3.56 -23.41
C THR A 400 16.53 4.56 -23.16
N ASP A 401 16.55 5.23 -22.00
CA ASP A 401 17.62 6.15 -21.62
C ASP A 401 18.91 5.36 -21.34
N LYS A 402 19.98 5.65 -22.09
CA LYS A 402 21.28 4.98 -21.94
C LYS A 402 21.95 5.25 -20.59
N ASN A 403 21.57 6.34 -19.91
CA ASN A 403 22.13 6.74 -18.62
C ASN A 403 21.31 6.26 -17.42
N ILE A 404 20.31 5.41 -17.63
CA ILE A 404 19.48 4.89 -16.54
C ILE A 404 20.32 4.00 -15.59
N PRO A 405 20.26 4.23 -14.26
CA PRO A 405 20.92 3.34 -13.30
C PRO A 405 20.38 1.91 -13.41
N PRO A 406 21.24 0.86 -13.38
CA PRO A 406 20.82 -0.54 -13.57
C PRO A 406 19.69 -0.98 -12.62
N GLY A 407 19.74 -0.58 -11.35
CA GLY A 407 18.68 -0.89 -10.38
C GLY A 407 17.34 -0.24 -10.72
N LYS A 408 17.35 0.99 -11.26
CA LYS A 408 16.13 1.66 -11.72
C LYS A 408 15.57 0.96 -12.95
N TRP A 409 16.42 0.61 -13.91
CA TRP A 409 16.03 -0.13 -15.11
C TRP A 409 15.34 -1.44 -14.76
N TRP A 410 15.97 -2.28 -13.92
CA TRP A 410 15.41 -3.56 -13.49
C TRP A 410 14.09 -3.40 -12.74
N ARG A 411 13.95 -2.34 -11.93
CA ARG A 411 12.68 -2.04 -11.24
C ARG A 411 11.55 -1.73 -12.22
N ILE A 412 11.81 -0.96 -13.28
CA ILE A 412 10.80 -0.65 -14.29
C ILE A 412 10.50 -1.90 -15.13
N VAL A 413 11.52 -2.65 -15.56
CA VAL A 413 11.30 -3.88 -16.34
C VAL A 413 10.47 -4.88 -15.56
N LYS A 414 10.77 -5.11 -14.27
CA LYS A 414 9.98 -5.99 -13.40
C LYS A 414 8.54 -5.50 -13.21
N SER A 415 8.30 -4.18 -13.23
CA SER A 415 6.95 -3.63 -13.09
C SER A 415 6.12 -3.79 -14.37
N ILE A 416 6.73 -3.58 -15.55
CA ILE A 416 6.07 -3.72 -16.86
C ILE A 416 5.83 -5.18 -17.22
N SER A 417 6.87 -6.01 -17.12
CA SER A 417 6.81 -7.45 -17.43
C SER A 417 5.93 -8.23 -16.46
N LYS A 418 5.46 -7.58 -15.38
CA LYS A 418 4.73 -8.20 -14.27
C LYS A 418 5.48 -9.39 -13.63
N LEU A 419 6.78 -9.54 -13.89
CA LEU A 419 7.69 -10.56 -13.35
C LEU A 419 8.08 -10.32 -11.88
N SER A 420 7.59 -9.23 -11.28
CA SER A 420 7.80 -8.99 -9.85
C SER A 420 7.12 -10.09 -9.03
N LYS A 421 7.94 -10.97 -8.44
CA LYS A 421 7.52 -11.90 -7.36
C LYS A 421 6.92 -11.16 -6.14
N SER A 422 7.02 -9.82 -6.06
CA SER A 422 6.40 -9.03 -4.99
C SER A 422 4.86 -9.07 -4.99
N ARG A 423 4.23 -9.78 -5.93
CA ARG A 423 2.78 -9.98 -5.98
C ARG A 423 2.33 -11.24 -5.24
N GLU A 424 3.24 -12.18 -4.97
CA GLU A 424 2.89 -13.31 -4.13
C GLU A 424 2.69 -12.78 -2.70
N PRO A 425 1.52 -13.05 -2.09
CA PRO A 425 1.33 -12.71 -0.69
C PRO A 425 2.41 -13.42 0.12
N THR A 426 3.01 -12.72 1.08
CA THR A 426 3.97 -13.37 1.99
C THR A 426 3.27 -14.56 2.62
N PRO A 427 3.90 -15.74 2.68
CA PRO A 427 3.27 -16.94 3.21
C PRO A 427 2.74 -16.67 4.62
N PHE A 428 1.57 -17.22 4.91
CA PHE A 428 0.96 -17.08 6.23
C PHE A 428 1.78 -17.85 7.25
N LEU A 429 1.98 -17.28 8.43
CA LEU A 429 2.59 -18.00 9.54
C LEU A 429 1.48 -18.60 10.38
N LYS A 430 1.65 -19.87 10.75
CA LYS A 430 0.76 -20.55 11.70
C LYS A 430 1.52 -20.74 13.00
N SER A 431 0.94 -20.29 14.10
CA SER A 431 1.45 -20.55 15.45
C SER A 431 0.26 -20.73 16.37
N GLU A 432 0.28 -21.77 17.21
CA GLU A 432 -0.76 -22.03 18.22
C GLU A 432 -2.20 -22.06 17.66
N GLY A 433 -2.38 -22.60 16.45
CA GLY A 433 -3.69 -22.68 15.78
C GLY A 433 -4.20 -21.34 15.20
N GLN A 434 -3.46 -20.24 15.36
CA GLN A 434 -3.78 -18.95 14.76
C GLN A 434 -3.04 -18.74 13.43
N ILE A 435 -3.66 -17.98 12.52
CA ILE A 435 -3.08 -17.61 11.23
C ILE A 435 -2.68 -16.13 11.27
N PHE A 436 -1.38 -15.89 11.11
CA PHE A 436 -0.79 -14.55 11.06
C PHE A 436 -0.68 -14.08 9.61
N LEU A 437 -1.56 -13.16 9.25
CA LEU A 437 -1.71 -12.63 7.88
C LEU A 437 -0.85 -11.39 7.63
N HIS A 438 -0.78 -10.49 8.62
CA HIS A 438 -0.21 -9.15 8.45
C HIS A 438 1.31 -9.11 8.67
N PRO A 439 2.08 -8.36 7.86
CA PRO A 439 3.54 -8.28 7.99
C PRO A 439 4.02 -7.87 9.39
N VAL A 440 3.31 -6.99 10.08
CA VAL A 440 3.69 -6.58 11.45
C VAL A 440 3.54 -7.76 12.41
N ASN A 441 2.39 -8.42 12.43
CA ASN A 441 2.16 -9.54 13.32
C ASN A 441 3.11 -10.71 13.02
N LYS A 442 3.49 -10.88 11.74
CA LYS A 442 4.54 -11.83 11.34
C LYS A 442 5.91 -11.41 11.87
N ALA A 443 6.29 -10.13 11.72
CA ALA A 443 7.55 -9.61 12.22
C ALA A 443 7.64 -9.72 13.75
N GLU A 444 6.53 -9.44 14.46
CA GLU A 444 6.45 -9.54 15.91
C GLU A 444 6.53 -10.99 16.37
N LEU A 445 5.80 -11.90 15.72
CA LEU A 445 5.93 -13.35 15.98
C LEU A 445 7.36 -13.84 15.78
N LEU A 446 8.00 -13.45 14.67
CA LEU A 446 9.40 -13.79 14.40
C LEU A 446 10.34 -13.17 15.43
N ASN A 447 10.14 -11.90 15.77
CA ASN A 447 10.93 -11.21 16.78
C ASN A 447 10.82 -11.91 18.14
N SER A 448 9.60 -12.18 18.62
CA SER A 448 9.39 -12.92 19.86
C SER A 448 10.04 -14.30 19.83
N HIS A 449 9.92 -15.03 18.71
CA HIS A 449 10.57 -16.32 18.54
C HIS A 449 12.10 -16.21 18.63
N PHE A 450 12.72 -15.31 17.84
CA PHE A 450 14.17 -15.17 17.80
C PHE A 450 14.74 -14.56 19.08
N SER A 451 14.05 -13.62 19.70
CA SER A 451 14.44 -13.06 21.01
C SER A 451 14.40 -14.13 22.09
N ASN A 452 13.40 -15.04 22.05
CA ASN A 452 13.29 -16.11 23.03
C ASN A 452 14.41 -17.15 22.92
N ILE A 453 14.86 -17.49 21.70
CA ILE A 453 15.97 -18.45 21.51
C ILE A 453 17.36 -17.80 21.60
N SER A 454 17.47 -16.47 21.54
CA SER A 454 18.74 -15.73 21.64
C SER A 454 19.07 -15.30 23.08
N LYS A 455 18.55 -16.00 24.09
CA LYS A 455 18.91 -15.75 25.48
C LYS A 455 20.28 -16.36 25.73
N ILE A 456 21.21 -15.54 26.19
CA ILE A 456 22.52 -15.99 26.65
C ILE A 456 22.33 -16.39 28.11
N ASP A 457 22.39 -17.69 28.42
CA ASP A 457 22.22 -18.19 29.79
C ASP A 457 23.42 -17.86 30.71
N VAL A 458 24.59 -17.56 30.12
CA VAL A 458 25.83 -17.22 30.83
C VAL A 458 26.52 -16.06 30.10
N GLU A 459 26.61 -14.91 30.76
CA GLU A 459 27.33 -13.75 30.25
C GLU A 459 28.80 -14.16 29.97
N PRO A 460 29.31 -14.01 28.74
CA PRO A 460 30.68 -14.43 28.44
C PRO A 460 31.65 -13.58 29.26
N GLU A 461 32.50 -14.24 30.05
CA GLU A 461 33.58 -13.56 30.76
C GLU A 461 34.47 -12.84 29.74
N LEU A 462 34.49 -11.51 29.80
CA LEU A 462 35.41 -10.72 29.01
C LEU A 462 36.84 -11.09 29.43
N PRO A 463 37.76 -11.33 28.49
CA PRO A 463 39.13 -11.66 28.84
C PRO A 463 39.75 -10.52 29.66
N ASN A 464 40.13 -10.84 30.90
CA ASN A 464 40.88 -9.92 31.74
C ASN A 464 42.24 -9.65 31.10
N ASN A 465 42.57 -8.37 30.91
CA ASN A 465 43.82 -7.89 30.33
C ASN A 465 44.02 -8.27 28.86
N VAL A 466 43.17 -7.75 27.97
CA VAL A 466 43.53 -7.65 26.55
C VAL A 466 44.70 -6.65 26.46
N PRO A 467 45.86 -7.04 25.88
CA PRO A 467 46.94 -6.09 25.67
C PRO A 467 46.45 -4.92 24.82
N ASP A 468 46.91 -3.71 25.12
CA ASP A 468 46.66 -2.55 24.27
C ASP A 468 47.02 -2.91 22.83
N PRO A 469 46.17 -2.56 21.84
CA PRO A 469 46.47 -2.86 20.45
C PRO A 469 47.85 -2.28 20.09
N PRO A 470 48.71 -3.03 19.40
CA PRO A 470 50.10 -2.63 19.13
C PRO A 470 50.21 -1.36 18.27
N PHE A 471 49.10 -0.92 17.67
CA PHE A 471 49.01 0.27 16.84
C PHE A 471 48.04 1.25 17.48
N LYS A 472 48.55 2.42 17.88
CA LYS A 472 47.70 3.59 18.16
C LYS A 472 47.36 4.23 16.83
N MET A 473 46.09 4.59 16.66
CA MET A 473 45.64 5.34 15.48
C MET A 473 46.38 6.68 15.44
N GLU A 474 47.01 6.98 14.31
CA GLU A 474 47.68 8.26 14.09
C GLU A 474 46.65 9.41 14.10
N GLU A 475 47.15 10.64 14.28
CA GLU A 475 46.32 11.83 14.27
C GLU A 475 45.59 11.96 12.92
N ILE A 476 44.26 12.01 12.95
CA ILE A 476 43.43 12.14 11.76
C ILE A 476 43.39 13.61 11.37
N ILE A 477 44.12 13.99 10.33
CA ILE A 477 44.06 15.32 9.73
C ILE A 477 42.98 15.32 8.65
N ILE A 478 42.06 16.28 8.70
CA ILE A 478 40.98 16.43 7.71
C ILE A 478 41.14 17.79 7.05
N THR A 479 41.39 17.80 5.75
CA THR A 479 41.58 19.02 4.96
C THR A 479 40.29 19.47 4.27
N GLU A 480 40.20 20.76 3.94
CA GLU A 480 39.08 21.32 3.19
C GLU A 480 38.89 20.67 1.81
N GLU A 481 40.01 20.32 1.15
CA GLU A 481 40.01 19.71 -0.18
C GLU A 481 39.42 18.28 -0.12
N GLU A 482 39.80 17.49 0.89
CA GLU A 482 39.23 16.17 1.13
C GLU A 482 37.72 16.25 1.37
N VAL A 483 37.28 17.21 2.20
CA VAL A 483 35.85 17.42 2.46
C VAL A 483 35.10 17.79 1.19
N LEU A 484 35.65 18.71 0.40
CA LEU A 484 35.06 19.12 -0.88
C LEU A 484 34.93 17.93 -1.86
N ASP A 485 35.95 17.08 -1.94
CA ASP A 485 35.93 15.91 -2.82
C ASP A 485 34.93 14.86 -2.36
N GLN A 486 34.80 14.63 -1.05
CA GLN A 486 33.73 13.79 -0.51
C GLN A 486 32.35 14.35 -0.84
N LEU A 487 32.13 15.67 -0.71
CA LEU A 487 30.87 16.32 -1.08
C LEU A 487 30.55 16.18 -2.58
N LYS A 488 31.56 16.27 -3.46
CA LYS A 488 31.40 16.03 -4.92
C LYS A 488 31.01 14.58 -5.22
N ASN A 489 31.43 13.62 -4.40
CA ASN A 489 31.17 12.21 -4.60
C ASN A 489 29.87 11.70 -3.96
N LEU A 490 29.17 12.54 -3.18
CA LEU A 490 27.89 12.18 -2.58
C LEU A 490 26.87 11.68 -3.61
N ASN A 491 26.23 10.56 -3.28
CA ASN A 491 25.12 10.00 -4.04
C ASN A 491 23.81 10.68 -3.64
N CYS A 492 23.33 11.61 -4.46
CA CYS A 492 22.10 12.36 -4.23
C CYS A 492 20.81 11.51 -4.15
N ASN A 493 20.88 10.22 -4.51
CA ASN A 493 19.73 9.31 -4.44
C ASN A 493 19.62 8.61 -3.07
N LYS A 494 20.63 8.71 -2.20
CA LYS A 494 20.55 8.17 -0.85
C LYS A 494 19.59 9.01 0.02
N PRO A 495 18.82 8.37 0.92
CA PRO A 495 17.97 9.09 1.86
C PRO A 495 18.83 9.87 2.87
N SER A 496 18.24 10.89 3.49
CA SER A 496 18.83 11.57 4.64
C SER A 496 19.01 10.59 5.81
N GLY A 497 20.04 10.84 6.62
CA GLY A 497 20.21 10.18 7.91
C GLY A 497 19.16 10.60 8.94
N PRO A 498 19.24 10.07 10.18
CA PRO A 498 18.34 10.41 11.28
C PRO A 498 18.38 11.91 11.67
N ASP A 499 19.45 12.60 11.31
CA ASP A 499 19.66 14.05 11.46
C ASP A 499 18.93 14.91 10.42
N GLY A 500 18.34 14.29 9.38
CA GLY A 500 17.65 14.98 8.31
C GLY A 500 18.56 15.66 7.27
N VAL A 501 19.88 15.49 7.36
CA VAL A 501 20.83 16.10 6.41
C VAL A 501 20.77 15.38 5.07
N SER A 502 20.48 16.11 4.00
CA SER A 502 20.26 15.54 2.67
C SER A 502 21.57 15.51 1.86
N PRO A 503 22.04 14.34 1.38
CA PRO A 503 23.21 14.24 0.52
C PRO A 503 23.06 15.08 -0.75
N ARG A 504 21.83 15.21 -1.26
CA ARG A 504 21.53 16.05 -2.41
C ARG A 504 21.79 17.52 -2.09
N ILE A 505 21.29 18.02 -0.97
CA ILE A 505 21.48 19.44 -0.61
C ILE A 505 22.95 19.71 -0.41
N LEU A 506 23.66 18.89 0.38
CA LEU A 506 25.09 19.03 0.64
C LEU A 506 25.92 19.14 -0.65
N LYS A 507 25.60 18.33 -1.66
CA LYS A 507 26.29 18.38 -2.96
C LYS A 507 26.03 19.68 -3.73
N GLU A 508 24.83 20.24 -3.64
CA GLU A 508 24.46 21.50 -4.30
C GLU A 508 25.11 22.72 -3.61
N ILE A 509 25.29 22.66 -2.29
CA ILE A 509 25.89 23.76 -1.50
C ILE A 509 27.39 23.57 -1.22
N LYS A 510 28.07 22.62 -1.88
CA LYS A 510 29.50 22.29 -1.69
C LYS A 510 30.49 23.44 -1.91
N SER A 511 30.04 24.52 -2.55
CA SER A 511 30.82 25.75 -2.75
C SER A 511 30.78 26.69 -1.55
N GLY A 512 29.95 26.39 -0.54
CA GLY A 512 29.93 27.15 0.71
C GLY A 512 31.17 26.85 1.56
N GLU A 513 31.92 27.88 1.95
CA GLU A 513 33.15 27.79 2.76
C GLU A 513 32.90 27.11 4.11
N THR A 514 31.74 27.39 4.72
CA THR A 514 31.20 26.72 5.92
C THR A 514 31.42 25.21 5.98
N LEU A 515 31.08 24.50 4.90
CA LEU A 515 31.05 23.04 4.91
C LEU A 515 32.45 22.44 4.89
N ARG A 516 33.45 23.25 4.55
CA ARG A 516 34.86 22.86 4.47
C ARG A 516 35.60 23.08 5.79
N ILE A 517 35.17 24.09 6.58
CA ILE A 517 35.83 24.55 7.82
C ILE A 517 35.42 23.70 9.05
N ILE A 518 34.17 23.23 9.11
CA ILE A 518 33.65 22.50 10.30
C ILE A 518 34.43 21.20 10.62
N PRO A 519 34.78 20.35 9.64
CA PRO A 519 35.54 19.13 9.90
C PRO A 519 37.01 19.40 10.22
N SER A 520 37.62 20.47 9.69
CA SER A 520 39.02 20.81 9.91
C SER A 520 39.25 21.44 11.29
N GLN A 521 38.42 22.40 11.70
CA GLN A 521 38.56 23.07 13.00
C GLN A 521 38.17 22.18 14.19
N GLY A 522 37.14 21.35 14.04
CA GLY A 522 36.79 20.44 15.12
C GLY A 522 37.83 19.33 15.31
N ALA A 523 38.59 18.95 14.26
CA ALA A 523 39.66 17.95 14.34
C ALA A 523 40.85 18.46 15.14
N GLU A 524 41.15 19.76 15.02
CA GLU A 524 42.19 20.45 15.78
C GLU A 524 41.80 20.68 17.26
N GLN A 525 40.52 20.87 17.60
CA GLN A 525 40.08 21.14 18.98
C GLN A 525 39.62 19.90 19.76
N PHE A 526 39.08 18.88 19.09
CA PHE A 526 38.56 17.69 19.74
C PHE A 526 38.69 16.50 18.78
N HIS A 527 39.72 15.64 18.96
CA HIS A 527 39.97 14.41 18.18
C HIS A 527 38.70 13.83 17.51
N ILE A 528 38.51 14.14 16.22
CA ILE A 528 37.25 13.91 15.50
C ILE A 528 37.11 12.47 15.03
N ILE A 529 35.93 11.89 15.29
CA ILE A 529 35.38 10.76 14.53
C ILE A 529 34.04 11.13 13.85
N LYS A 530 33.22 12.04 14.39
CA LYS A 530 31.79 12.16 14.00
C LYS A 530 31.49 12.82 12.64
N VAL A 531 32.25 13.82 12.20
CA VAL A 531 31.96 14.56 10.94
C VAL A 531 32.54 13.82 9.72
N SER A 532 33.74 13.26 9.85
CA SER A 532 34.36 12.36 8.86
C SER A 532 33.55 11.08 8.66
N TYR A 533 32.91 10.56 9.72
CA TYR A 533 32.07 9.36 9.68
C TYR A 533 30.87 9.51 8.74
N HIS A 534 30.31 10.72 8.58
CA HIS A 534 29.19 10.97 7.66
C HIS A 534 29.62 11.06 6.19
N LEU A 535 30.84 11.55 5.95
CA LEU A 535 31.46 11.56 4.63
C LEU A 535 31.90 10.14 4.22
N LEU A 536 32.47 9.36 5.15
CA LEU A 536 32.90 7.97 4.96
C LEU A 536 31.73 6.98 4.77
N LEU A 537 30.66 7.08 5.57
CA LEU A 537 29.47 6.21 5.41
C LEU A 537 28.74 6.43 4.09
N ASN A 538 28.83 7.63 3.52
CA ASN A 538 28.16 7.94 2.26
C ASN A 538 29.01 7.64 1.02
N SER A 539 30.34 7.68 1.13
CA SER A 539 31.27 7.46 0.02
C SER A 539 31.57 6.00 -0.29
N GLY A 540 31.22 5.04 0.59
CA GLY A 540 31.38 3.61 0.28
C GLY A 540 32.83 3.22 0.00
N MET A 541 33.78 3.87 0.66
CA MET A 541 35.16 3.39 0.67
C MET A 541 35.23 2.14 1.54
N ASN A 542 35.73 1.06 0.93
CA ASN A 542 36.06 -0.22 1.59
C ASN A 542 37.14 -0.04 2.64
#